data_AF-A0A2P8AWF5-F1
#
_entry.id   AF-A0A2P8AWF5-F1
#
_cell.length_a   1.000
_cell.length_b   1.000
_cell.length_c   1.000
_cell.angle_alpha   90.00
_cell.angle_beta   90.00
_cell.angle_gamma   90.00
#
_symmetry.space_group_name_H-M   'P 1'
#
loop_
_entity.id
_entity.type
_entity.pdbx_description
1 polymer ?
#
loop_
_entity_poly.entity_id
_entity_poly.type
_entity_poly.pdbx_seq_one_letter_code
_entity_poly.pdbx_strand_id
1 'polypeptide(L)'
;MQVISAVRHEWIFPFTGLTPAQFRRLVRLVAERGGDTIADGRPGRQWALDLPDRVLLVAAYWRTNLTMRQIGPLFGVSHSAEPWAMLTAYDALTARVFDEVGVPVLLVGDSAANVVFGYDSTLPVTVEELLPLLRAVTGATSRCLVVGDMPFGSYQGSPQKALDNAARFMKAAHRL
;
A
#
# COMPACT_ATOMS: atom_id res chain seq x y z
N MET A 1 17.43 -2.67 -9.49
CA MET A 1 18.89 -2.81 -9.35
C MET A 1 19.19 -2.86 -7.86
N GLN A 2 19.78 -3.94 -7.37
CA GLN A 2 20.15 -4.08 -5.96
C GLN A 2 21.47 -3.35 -5.71
N VAL A 3 21.47 -2.40 -4.79
CA VAL A 3 22.62 -1.54 -4.44
C VAL A 3 23.30 -2.05 -3.17
N ILE A 4 22.49 -2.50 -2.20
CA ILE A 4 22.91 -3.05 -0.92
C ILE A 4 22.68 -4.55 -0.92
N SER A 5 23.73 -5.30 -0.57
CA SER A 5 23.69 -6.76 -0.39
C SER A 5 24.71 -7.16 0.67
N ALA A 6 24.42 -8.21 1.42
CA ALA A 6 25.30 -8.85 2.39
C ALA A 6 26.50 -9.53 1.75
N VAL A 7 26.47 -9.83 0.44
CA VAL A 7 27.65 -10.27 -0.33
C VAL A 7 28.75 -9.19 -0.32
N ARG A 8 28.35 -7.93 -0.25
CA ARG A 8 29.23 -6.77 -0.16
C ARG A 8 29.45 -6.40 1.30
N HIS A 9 30.52 -6.95 1.89
CA HIS A 9 30.79 -6.86 3.32
C HIS A 9 30.89 -5.42 3.85
N GLU A 10 31.18 -4.44 3.00
CA GLU A 10 31.22 -3.02 3.37
C GLU A 10 29.89 -2.49 3.91
N TRP A 11 28.75 -3.13 3.57
CA TRP A 11 27.42 -2.73 4.05
C TRP A 11 27.06 -3.34 5.41
N ILE A 12 27.73 -4.40 5.83
CA ILE A 12 27.36 -5.13 7.06
C ILE A 12 27.55 -4.23 8.29
N PHE A 13 28.74 -3.65 8.47
CA PHE A 13 29.01 -2.86 9.67
C PHE A 13 28.17 -1.58 9.78
N PRO A 14 28.01 -0.75 8.73
CA PRO A 14 27.17 0.46 8.80
C PRO A 14 25.72 0.18 9.21
N PHE A 15 25.12 -0.88 8.66
CA PHE A 15 23.70 -1.17 8.85
C PHE A 15 23.39 -2.12 10.02
N THR A 16 24.38 -2.85 10.53
CA THR A 16 24.15 -3.81 11.64
C THR A 16 24.97 -3.51 12.89
N GLY A 17 26.09 -2.79 12.76
CA GLY A 17 27.11 -2.65 13.81
C GLY A 17 27.90 -3.92 14.10
N LEU A 18 27.69 -4.99 13.32
CA LEU A 18 28.38 -6.26 13.47
C LEU A 18 29.59 -6.33 12.54
N THR A 19 30.63 -7.03 12.99
CA THR A 19 31.68 -7.49 12.07
C THR A 19 31.11 -8.54 11.10
N PRO A 20 31.69 -8.73 9.91
CA PRO A 20 31.24 -9.78 8.99
C PRO A 20 31.20 -11.19 9.60
N ALA A 21 32.10 -11.49 10.55
CA ALA A 21 32.10 -12.77 11.26
C ALA A 21 30.89 -12.91 12.20
N GLN A 22 30.57 -11.87 12.98
CA GLN A 22 29.37 -11.85 13.83
C GLN A 22 28.08 -11.92 13.01
N PHE A 23 28.02 -11.20 11.88
CA PHE A 23 26.87 -11.24 10.98
C PHE A 23 26.65 -12.63 10.38
N ARG A 24 27.69 -13.32 9.91
CA ARG A 24 27.57 -14.72 9.44
C ARG A 24 27.03 -15.65 10.53
N ARG A 25 27.45 -15.47 11.78
CA ARG A 25 26.93 -16.24 12.91
C ARG A 25 25.45 -15.94 13.16
N LEU A 26 25.04 -14.68 13.07
CA LEU A 26 23.63 -14.27 13.17
C LEU A 26 22.79 -14.92 12.06
N VAL A 27 23.21 -14.83 10.80
CA VAL A 27 22.50 -15.43 9.67
C VAL A 27 22.34 -16.95 9.87
N ARG A 28 23.38 -17.65 10.32
CA ARG A 28 23.30 -19.08 10.64
C ARG A 28 22.26 -19.37 11.73
N LEU A 29 22.26 -18.60 12.82
CA LEU A 29 21.27 -18.76 13.90
C LEU A 29 19.84 -18.51 13.41
N VAL A 30 19.65 -17.54 12.52
CA VAL A 30 18.34 -17.25 11.91
C VAL A 30 17.92 -18.42 10.99
N ALA A 31 18.84 -18.98 10.21
CA ALA A 31 18.59 -20.15 9.36
C ALA A 31 18.15 -21.37 10.19
N GLU A 32 18.88 -21.67 11.28
CA GLU A 32 18.59 -22.76 12.22
C GLU A 32 17.19 -22.61 12.87
N ARG A 33 16.69 -21.38 12.98
CA ARG A 33 15.36 -21.07 13.50
C ARG A 33 14.27 -21.00 12.42
N GLY A 34 14.56 -21.45 11.21
CA GLY A 34 13.60 -21.51 10.10
C GLY A 34 13.48 -20.21 9.30
N GLY A 35 14.46 -19.29 9.35
CA GLY A 35 14.42 -18.07 8.54
C GLY A 35 14.25 -18.33 7.03
N ASP A 36 14.72 -19.48 6.54
CA ASP A 36 14.58 -19.89 5.14
C ASP A 36 13.16 -20.32 4.75
N THR A 37 12.32 -20.74 5.70
CA THR A 37 10.96 -21.19 5.41
C THR A 37 9.96 -20.06 5.16
N ILE A 38 10.38 -18.81 5.41
CA ILE A 38 9.55 -17.60 5.27
C ILE A 38 9.54 -17.06 3.82
N ALA A 39 10.39 -17.58 2.93
CA ALA A 39 10.50 -17.08 1.57
C ALA A 39 9.22 -17.37 0.75
N ASP A 40 8.56 -16.33 0.22
CA ASP A 40 7.34 -16.47 -0.60
C ASP A 40 7.64 -16.69 -2.09
N GLY A 41 8.92 -16.62 -2.49
CA GLY A 41 9.42 -16.92 -3.83
C GLY A 41 8.99 -15.95 -4.93
N ARG A 42 8.28 -14.87 -4.60
CA ARG A 42 7.72 -13.92 -5.59
C ARG A 42 8.73 -12.82 -5.92
N PRO A 43 9.21 -12.73 -7.17
CA PRO A 43 10.22 -11.74 -7.55
C PRO A 43 9.81 -10.31 -7.18
N GLY A 44 10.77 -9.55 -6.68
CA GLY A 44 10.57 -8.15 -6.29
C GLY A 44 9.98 -7.94 -4.90
N ARG A 45 9.72 -8.99 -4.10
CA ARG A 45 9.32 -8.86 -2.69
C ARG A 45 10.48 -9.00 -1.71
N GLN A 46 10.35 -8.41 -0.52
CA GLN A 46 11.36 -8.50 0.55
C GLN A 46 11.66 -9.94 0.98
N TRP A 47 10.68 -10.84 0.86
CA TRP A 47 10.83 -12.25 1.22
C TRP A 47 11.40 -13.12 0.10
N ALA A 48 11.59 -12.58 -1.10
CA ALA A 48 12.29 -13.25 -2.19
C ALA A 48 13.82 -13.02 -2.15
N LEU A 49 14.30 -12.15 -1.25
CA LEU A 49 15.73 -11.96 -1.01
C LEU A 49 16.34 -13.21 -0.36
N ASP A 50 17.63 -13.45 -0.58
CA ASP A 50 18.35 -14.48 0.14
C ASP A 50 18.37 -14.19 1.65
N LEU A 51 18.62 -15.21 2.48
CA LEU A 51 18.56 -15.02 3.94
C LEU A 51 19.54 -13.95 4.47
N PRO A 52 20.80 -13.89 4.02
CA PRO A 52 21.71 -12.79 4.37
C PRO A 52 21.13 -11.40 4.07
N ASP A 53 20.57 -11.18 2.88
CA ASP A 53 20.00 -9.89 2.49
C ASP A 53 18.73 -9.57 3.26
N ARG A 54 17.90 -10.56 3.60
CA ARG A 54 16.75 -10.37 4.50
C ARG A 54 17.18 -9.91 5.88
N VAL A 55 18.19 -10.57 6.47
CA VAL A 55 18.71 -10.20 7.79
C VAL A 55 19.33 -8.80 7.76
N LEU A 56 20.06 -8.46 6.69
CA LEU A 56 20.64 -7.13 6.52
C LEU A 56 19.57 -6.06 6.32
N LEU A 57 18.53 -6.32 5.52
CA LEU A 57 17.39 -5.43 5.31
C LEU A 57 16.66 -5.13 6.62
N VAL A 58 16.35 -6.17 7.41
CA VAL A 58 15.70 -6.02 8.71
C VAL A 58 16.59 -5.23 9.67
N ALA A 59 17.89 -5.54 9.75
CA ALA A 59 18.81 -4.80 10.59
C ALA A 59 18.90 -3.32 10.20
N ALA A 60 18.94 -3.03 8.89
CA ALA A 60 18.97 -1.67 8.38
C ALA A 60 17.66 -0.91 8.66
N TYR A 61 16.50 -1.56 8.52
CA TYR A 61 15.20 -1.01 8.93
C TYR A 61 15.17 -0.64 10.41
N TRP A 62 15.66 -1.52 11.30
CA TRP A 62 15.67 -1.27 12.75
C TRP A 62 16.70 -0.25 13.21
N ARG A 63 17.82 -0.10 12.50
CA ARG A 63 18.93 0.79 12.89
C ARG A 63 18.80 2.20 12.31
N THR A 64 17.97 2.38 11.30
CA THR A 64 17.77 3.67 10.63
C THR A 64 16.35 4.19 10.88
N ASN A 65 16.12 5.48 10.65
CA ASN A 65 14.77 6.07 10.69
C ASN A 65 14.07 5.97 9.31
N LEU A 66 14.40 4.95 8.52
CA LEU A 66 13.88 4.75 7.17
C LEU A 66 12.77 3.71 7.18
N THR A 67 11.71 3.97 6.41
CA THR A 67 10.64 2.99 6.21
C THR A 67 11.06 1.89 5.24
N MET A 68 10.34 0.75 5.24
CA MET A 68 10.53 -0.31 4.25
C MET A 68 10.43 0.22 2.80
N ARG A 69 9.64 1.27 2.58
CA ARG A 69 9.49 1.98 1.30
C ARG A 69 10.74 2.64 0.82
N GLN A 70 11.46 3.25 1.75
CA GLN A 70 12.66 4.00 1.45
C GLN A 70 13.84 3.05 1.26
N ILE A 71 13.92 1.99 2.06
CA ILE A 71 15.09 1.11 2.06
C ILE A 71 14.97 -0.12 1.14
N GLY A 72 13.76 -0.67 0.95
CA GLY A 72 13.51 -1.84 0.11
C GLY A 72 14.08 -1.74 -1.32
N PRO A 73 13.90 -0.62 -2.05
CA PRO A 73 14.49 -0.44 -3.38
C PRO A 73 16.00 -0.58 -3.43
N LEU A 74 16.72 -0.22 -2.36
CA LEU A 74 18.17 -0.37 -2.26
C LEU A 74 18.59 -1.84 -2.21
N PHE A 75 17.71 -2.71 -1.71
CA PHE A 75 17.88 -4.17 -1.70
C PHE A 75 17.29 -4.84 -2.95
N GLY A 76 16.78 -4.07 -3.92
CA GLY A 76 16.12 -4.62 -5.11
C GLY A 76 14.67 -5.05 -4.90
N VAL A 77 14.07 -4.71 -3.75
CA VAL A 77 12.63 -4.88 -3.52
C VAL A 77 11.86 -3.84 -4.33
N SER A 78 10.85 -4.27 -5.06
CA SER A 78 9.99 -3.39 -5.83
C SER A 78 9.15 -2.51 -4.90
N HIS A 79 8.93 -1.25 -5.27
CA HIS A 79 7.94 -0.40 -4.60
C HIS A 79 6.53 -1.01 -4.62
N SER A 80 6.22 -1.88 -5.59
CA SER A 80 4.93 -2.58 -5.67
C SER A 80 4.80 -3.77 -4.71
N ALA A 81 5.89 -4.19 -4.07
CA ALA A 81 5.88 -5.29 -3.11
C ALA A 81 5.58 -4.86 -1.68
N GLU A 82 5.63 -3.56 -1.41
CA GLU A 82 5.40 -3.05 -0.07
C GLU A 82 3.88 -2.88 0.18
N PRO A 83 3.37 -3.38 1.32
CA PRO A 83 2.00 -3.14 1.70
C PRO A 83 1.77 -1.64 1.91
N TRP A 84 0.67 -1.12 1.36
CA TRP A 84 0.22 0.25 1.57
C TRP A 84 -1.19 0.22 2.16
N ALA A 85 -1.49 1.21 2.99
CA ALA A 85 -2.80 1.35 3.61
C ALA A 85 -3.81 1.93 2.62
N MET A 86 -5.00 1.35 2.58
CA MET A 86 -6.17 1.91 1.91
C MET A 86 -7.30 1.98 2.95
N LEU A 87 -7.91 3.15 3.11
CA LEU A 87 -9.04 3.34 4.00
C LEU A 87 -10.26 3.83 3.23
N THR A 88 -11.45 3.48 3.70
CA THR A 88 -12.68 4.04 3.16
C THR A 88 -12.94 5.42 3.77
N ALA A 89 -13.46 6.34 2.95
CA ALA A 89 -13.89 7.66 3.40
C ALA A 89 -15.12 8.09 2.61
N TYR A 90 -16.07 8.77 3.27
CA TYR A 90 -17.35 9.14 2.68
C TYR A 90 -17.70 10.62 2.88
N ASP A 91 -16.92 11.34 3.69
CA ASP A 91 -17.15 12.72 4.04
C ASP A 91 -15.84 13.51 4.10
N ALA A 92 -15.97 14.83 4.07
CA ALA A 92 -14.85 15.75 4.02
C ALA A 92 -13.99 15.76 5.31
N LEU A 93 -14.59 15.56 6.48
CA LEU A 93 -13.88 15.63 7.76
C LEU A 93 -12.96 14.42 7.91
N THR A 94 -13.51 13.23 7.73
CA THR A 94 -12.77 11.97 7.76
C THR A 94 -11.66 11.95 6.72
N ALA A 95 -11.97 12.36 5.48
CA ALA A 95 -11.00 12.40 4.40
C ALA A 95 -9.82 13.35 4.69
N ARG A 96 -10.09 14.52 5.25
CA ARG A 96 -9.04 15.50 5.60
C ARG A 96 -8.11 14.94 6.67
N VAL A 97 -8.65 14.33 7.73
CA VAL A 97 -7.84 13.68 8.77
C VAL A 97 -6.93 12.61 8.16
N PHE A 98 -7.46 11.77 7.28
CA PHE A 98 -6.66 10.72 6.64
C PHE A 98 -5.59 11.27 5.68
N ASP A 99 -5.89 12.34 4.95
CA ASP A 99 -4.91 13.01 4.08
C ASP A 99 -3.76 13.62 4.89
N GLU A 100 -4.07 14.27 6.03
CA GLU A 100 -3.11 14.90 6.93
C GLU A 100 -2.15 13.88 7.57
N VAL A 101 -2.66 12.72 7.99
CA VAL A 101 -1.81 11.64 8.56
C VAL A 101 -1.09 10.81 7.49
N GLY A 102 -1.31 11.09 6.20
CA GLY A 102 -0.55 10.51 5.10
C GLY A 102 -1.05 9.17 4.59
N VAL A 103 -2.35 8.87 4.70
CA VAL A 103 -2.95 7.69 4.07
C VAL A 103 -2.82 7.84 2.54
N PRO A 104 -2.18 6.87 1.85
CA PRO A 104 -1.83 7.06 0.44
C PRO A 104 -3.03 6.93 -0.51
N VAL A 105 -4.05 6.16 -0.12
CA VAL A 105 -5.24 5.91 -0.96
C VAL A 105 -6.50 5.93 -0.11
N LEU A 106 -7.52 6.68 -0.57
CA LEU A 106 -8.86 6.67 -0.01
C LEU A 106 -9.85 6.05 -1.00
N LEU A 107 -10.73 5.20 -0.50
CA LEU A 107 -11.78 4.54 -1.28
C LEU A 107 -13.15 5.11 -0.91
N VAL A 108 -13.85 5.65 -1.88
CA VAL A 108 -15.28 5.97 -1.80
C VAL A 108 -16.04 4.75 -2.36
N GLY A 109 -16.25 3.78 -1.48
CA GLY A 109 -16.78 2.46 -1.84
C GLY A 109 -18.30 2.34 -1.73
N ASP A 110 -18.84 1.30 -2.36
CA ASP A 110 -20.26 0.90 -2.25
C ASP A 110 -20.66 0.48 -0.83
N SER A 111 -19.70 0.13 0.03
CA SER A 111 -19.91 -0.08 1.47
C SER A 111 -20.47 1.14 2.23
N ALA A 112 -20.49 2.33 1.59
CA ALA A 112 -21.32 3.46 2.03
C ALA A 112 -22.80 3.06 2.22
N ALA A 113 -23.31 2.12 1.41
CA ALA A 113 -24.63 1.52 1.57
C ALA A 113 -24.93 1.13 3.02
N ASN A 114 -24.01 0.40 3.65
CA ASN A 114 -24.20 -0.09 5.01
C ASN A 114 -23.89 0.99 6.04
N VAL A 115 -22.72 1.64 5.93
CA VAL A 115 -22.20 2.47 7.02
C VAL A 115 -22.67 3.93 6.97
N VAL A 116 -23.15 4.40 5.81
CA VAL A 116 -23.69 5.75 5.62
C VAL A 116 -25.21 5.71 5.48
N PHE A 117 -25.74 4.83 4.63
CA PHE A 117 -27.17 4.80 4.31
C PHE A 117 -27.99 3.79 5.11
N GLY A 118 -27.34 2.90 5.86
CA GLY A 118 -28.02 1.91 6.71
C GLY A 118 -28.72 0.79 5.95
N TYR A 119 -28.32 0.51 4.72
CA TYR A 119 -28.82 -0.62 3.95
C TYR A 119 -28.29 -1.96 4.47
N ASP A 120 -29.08 -3.02 4.26
CA ASP A 120 -28.71 -4.38 4.64
C ASP A 120 -27.66 -5.02 3.71
N SER A 121 -27.44 -4.43 2.54
CA SER A 121 -26.43 -4.87 1.56
C SER A 121 -25.94 -3.70 0.71
N THR A 122 -24.90 -3.90 -0.09
CA THR A 122 -24.41 -2.87 -1.03
C THR A 122 -25.14 -2.85 -2.36
N LEU A 123 -25.99 -3.85 -2.65
CA LEU A 123 -26.74 -3.95 -3.91
C LEU A 123 -27.62 -2.73 -4.25
N PRO A 124 -28.34 -2.08 -3.30
CA PRO A 124 -29.27 -1.01 -3.63
C PRO A 124 -28.59 0.35 -3.87
N VAL A 125 -27.31 0.53 -3.51
CA VAL A 125 -26.67 1.85 -3.63
C VAL A 125 -26.49 2.24 -5.09
N THR A 126 -26.78 3.49 -5.38
CA THR A 126 -26.78 4.04 -6.75
C THR A 126 -25.57 4.91 -7.02
N VAL A 127 -25.31 5.17 -8.31
CA VAL A 127 -24.32 6.17 -8.73
C VAL A 127 -24.64 7.54 -8.12
N GLU A 128 -25.92 7.95 -8.11
CA GLU A 128 -26.32 9.27 -7.61
C GLU A 128 -26.03 9.45 -6.11
N GLU A 129 -26.06 8.38 -5.33
CA GLU A 129 -25.76 8.41 -3.90
C GLU A 129 -24.25 8.48 -3.63
N LEU A 130 -23.42 7.88 -4.49
CA LEU A 130 -21.96 7.91 -4.33
C LEU A 130 -21.30 9.20 -4.85
N LEU A 131 -21.85 9.84 -5.89
CA LEU A 131 -21.23 11.05 -6.49
C LEU A 131 -21.05 12.22 -5.48
N PRO A 132 -22.01 12.53 -4.59
CA PRO A 132 -21.83 13.56 -3.56
C PRO A 132 -20.74 13.21 -2.54
N LEU A 133 -20.67 11.94 -2.11
CA LEU A 133 -19.63 11.48 -1.19
C LEU A 133 -18.24 11.59 -1.84
N LEU A 134 -18.15 11.20 -3.13
CA LEU A 134 -16.92 11.34 -3.91
C LEU A 134 -16.47 12.81 -4.01
N ARG A 135 -17.39 13.74 -4.29
CA ARG A 135 -17.10 15.18 -4.30
C ARG A 135 -16.60 15.68 -2.95
N ALA A 136 -17.25 15.27 -1.86
CA ALA A 136 -16.86 15.68 -0.51
C ALA A 136 -15.44 15.21 -0.16
N VAL A 137 -15.12 13.94 -0.44
CA VAL A 137 -13.80 13.36 -0.18
C VAL A 137 -12.73 14.00 -1.08
N THR A 138 -12.97 14.08 -2.38
CA THR A 138 -12.00 14.67 -3.31
C THR A 138 -11.78 16.15 -3.04
N GLY A 139 -12.79 16.93 -2.67
CA GLY A 139 -12.65 18.34 -2.30
C GLY A 139 -11.89 18.58 -0.99
N ALA A 140 -11.75 17.57 -0.13
CA ALA A 140 -11.13 17.70 1.19
C ALA A 140 -9.71 17.16 1.29
N THR A 141 -9.21 16.49 0.24
CA THR A 141 -7.88 15.88 0.21
C THR A 141 -6.93 16.70 -0.67
N SER A 142 -5.63 16.44 -0.57
CA SER A 142 -4.61 17.12 -1.38
C SER A 142 -3.48 16.18 -1.84
N ARG A 143 -3.22 15.10 -1.09
CA ARG A 143 -2.09 14.19 -1.29
C ARG A 143 -2.52 12.78 -1.70
N CYS A 144 -3.57 12.25 -1.09
CA CYS A 144 -3.99 10.87 -1.32
C CYS A 144 -4.58 10.68 -2.73
N LEU A 145 -4.40 9.48 -3.29
CA LEU A 145 -5.19 9.04 -4.44
C LEU A 145 -6.61 8.71 -3.96
N VAL A 146 -7.63 9.33 -4.56
CA VAL A 146 -9.03 8.98 -4.28
C VAL A 146 -9.54 8.03 -5.37
N VAL A 147 -10.07 6.88 -4.96
CA VAL A 147 -10.70 5.89 -5.82
C VAL A 147 -12.20 5.92 -5.56
N GLY A 148 -13.01 6.08 -6.60
CA GLY A 148 -14.46 5.96 -6.52
C GLY A 148 -14.91 4.62 -7.08
N ASP A 149 -15.69 3.88 -6.30
CA ASP A 149 -16.18 2.56 -6.69
C ASP A 149 -17.48 2.68 -7.52
N MET A 150 -17.57 1.92 -8.60
CA MET A 150 -18.77 1.89 -9.43
C MET A 150 -19.74 0.84 -8.86
N PRO A 151 -20.94 1.24 -8.40
CA PRO A 151 -21.82 0.34 -7.67
C PRO A 151 -22.41 -0.76 -8.56
N PHE A 152 -23.00 -1.77 -7.95
CA PHE A 152 -23.63 -2.87 -8.68
C PHE A 152 -24.64 -2.38 -9.72
N GLY A 153 -24.67 -3.04 -10.88
CA GLY A 153 -25.52 -2.66 -12.01
C GLY A 153 -25.05 -1.45 -12.82
N SER A 154 -24.06 -0.68 -12.35
CA SER A 154 -23.60 0.54 -13.04
C SER A 154 -22.61 0.29 -14.18
N TYR A 155 -21.96 -0.88 -14.25
CA TYR A 155 -20.91 -1.16 -15.25
C TYR A 155 -21.08 -2.50 -15.99
N GLN A 156 -21.86 -3.43 -15.46
CA GLN A 156 -21.98 -4.81 -15.95
C GLN A 156 -22.76 -4.91 -17.28
N GLY A 157 -23.59 -3.92 -17.60
CA GLY A 157 -24.46 -3.95 -18.77
C GLY A 157 -23.73 -3.83 -20.12
N SER A 158 -22.64 -3.05 -20.18
CA SER A 158 -21.79 -2.91 -21.36
C SER A 158 -20.53 -2.10 -21.06
N PRO A 159 -19.44 -2.22 -21.84
CA PRO A 159 -18.28 -1.34 -21.74
C PRO A 159 -18.63 0.15 -21.88
N GLN A 160 -19.60 0.49 -22.73
CA GLN A 160 -20.05 1.88 -22.90
C GLN A 160 -20.71 2.40 -21.62
N LYS A 161 -21.58 1.62 -20.99
CA LYS A 161 -22.21 2.00 -19.71
C LYS A 161 -21.18 2.22 -18.60
N ALA A 162 -20.18 1.33 -18.53
CA ALA A 162 -19.06 1.46 -17.60
C ALA A 162 -18.27 2.76 -17.86
N LEU A 163 -17.95 3.06 -19.12
CA LEU A 163 -17.25 4.28 -19.51
C LEU A 163 -18.04 5.54 -19.18
N ASP A 164 -19.34 5.56 -19.48
CA ASP A 164 -20.22 6.71 -19.22
C ASP A 164 -20.29 7.00 -17.72
N ASN A 165 -20.47 5.97 -16.88
CA ASN A 165 -20.48 6.15 -15.44
C ASN A 165 -19.10 6.51 -14.87
N ALA A 166 -18.02 5.90 -15.35
CA ALA A 166 -16.67 6.30 -14.97
C ALA A 166 -16.39 7.78 -15.29
N ALA A 167 -16.84 8.27 -16.45
CA ALA A 167 -16.73 9.69 -16.81
C ALA A 167 -17.51 10.60 -15.85
N ARG A 168 -18.68 10.15 -15.36
CA ARG A 168 -19.44 10.89 -14.32
C ARG A 168 -18.69 10.95 -13.00
N PHE A 169 -18.07 9.85 -12.58
CA PHE A 169 -17.20 9.80 -11.40
C PHE A 169 -16.01 10.75 -11.54
N MET A 170 -15.31 10.71 -12.68
CA MET A 170 -14.18 11.60 -12.96
C MET A 170 -14.58 13.08 -12.94
N LYS A 171 -15.75 13.43 -13.49
CA LYS A 171 -16.30 14.79 -13.42
C LYS A 171 -16.67 15.21 -12.01
N ALA A 172 -17.22 14.30 -11.20
CA ALA A 172 -17.52 14.57 -9.80
C ALA A 172 -16.25 14.70 -8.95
N ALA A 173 -15.20 13.96 -9.27
CA ALA A 173 -13.89 14.04 -8.61
C ALA A 173 -13.05 15.24 -9.05
N HIS A 174 -13.45 15.95 -10.11
CA HIS A 174 -12.69 17.10 -10.61
C HIS A 174 -12.82 18.28 -9.65
N ARG A 175 -11.69 18.70 -9.10
CA ARG A 175 -11.59 19.94 -8.30
C ARG A 175 -11.69 21.14 -9.25
N LEU A 176 -12.55 22.11 -8.91
CA LEU A 176 -12.56 23.44 -9.53
C LEU A 176 -11.30 24.22 -9.12
#